data_AF-A0A7S0HJ41-F1
#
_entry.id   AF-A0A7S0HJ41-F1
#
_cell.length_a   1.000
_cell.length_b   1.000
_cell.length_c   1.000
_cell.angle_alpha   90.00
_cell.angle_beta   90.00
_cell.angle_gamma   90.00
#
_symmetry.space_group_name_H-M   'P 1'
#
loop_
_entity.id
_entity.type
_entity.pdbx_description
1 polymer ?
#
loop_
_entity_poly.entity_id
_entity_poly.type
_entity_poly.pdbx_seq_one_letter_code
_entity_poly.pdbx_strand_id
1 'polypeptide(L)'
;MVAAWPQLADQELPVDAEAIVQFEAVQGLVRAVRNARAEYRVEPGKKVTATFAAGGVAAELVPVLEAELDAIATLARIEAETFEVIVLDVSDGSGASGAPPNSVRLVVQDGLEAYLPLADLMDADKERARLGKQAKTLEDGIEKLEKRLNGPGFADKAPPAVVAKAQGELDEQRAALAAVNISLKELPSE
;
A
#
# COMPACT_ATOMS: atom_id res chain seq x y z
N MET A 1 13.41 39.99 -16.81
CA MET A 1 13.88 40.03 -15.42
C MET A 1 13.90 41.49 -14.96
N VAL A 2 12.78 42.04 -14.45
CA VAL A 2 12.78 43.33 -13.71
C VAL A 2 11.53 43.50 -12.82
N ALA A 3 10.95 42.40 -12.32
CA ALA A 3 10.04 42.55 -11.18
C ALA A 3 10.90 42.80 -9.93
N ALA A 4 10.48 43.76 -9.10
CA ALA A 4 11.11 43.94 -7.79
C ALA A 4 10.96 42.66 -6.98
N TRP A 5 12.02 42.26 -6.30
CA TRP A 5 11.97 41.12 -5.38
C TRP A 5 10.95 41.42 -4.25
N PRO A 6 10.11 40.46 -3.84
CA PRO A 6 9.14 40.68 -2.78
C PRO A 6 9.82 41.18 -1.50
N GLN A 7 9.37 42.30 -0.97
CA GLN A 7 9.89 42.87 0.27
C GLN A 7 8.93 42.55 1.41
N LEU A 8 9.37 41.71 2.34
CA LEU A 8 8.69 41.44 3.61
C LEU A 8 9.05 42.59 4.57
N ALA A 9 8.34 43.71 4.45
CA ALA A 9 8.63 44.94 5.20
C ALA A 9 8.16 44.85 6.66
N ASP A 10 8.79 43.97 7.46
CA ASP A 10 8.45 43.67 8.86
C ASP A 10 6.98 43.24 9.10
N GLN A 11 6.25 42.92 8.03
CA GLN A 11 4.87 42.45 8.07
C GLN A 11 4.81 40.92 8.09
N GLU A 12 4.05 40.37 9.02
CA GLU A 12 3.66 38.97 8.98
C GLU A 12 2.77 38.73 7.75
N LEU A 13 3.05 37.66 7.03
CA LEU A 13 2.23 37.25 5.90
C LEU A 13 0.83 36.86 6.40
N PRO A 14 -0.23 37.09 5.59
CA PRO A 14 -1.54 36.56 5.93
C PRO A 14 -1.47 35.04 6.02
N VAL A 15 -1.79 34.51 7.20
CA VAL A 15 -1.88 33.07 7.47
C VAL A 15 -3.34 32.72 7.67
N ASP A 16 -3.84 31.81 6.84
CA ASP A 16 -5.16 31.23 6.99
C ASP A 16 -5.02 29.87 7.70
N ALA A 17 -5.29 29.87 9.01
CA ALA A 17 -5.16 28.67 9.83
C ALA A 17 -6.18 27.59 9.46
N GLU A 18 -7.38 27.99 9.02
CA GLU A 18 -8.43 27.07 8.61
C GLU A 18 -8.03 26.36 7.30
N ALA A 19 -7.57 27.13 6.31
CA ALA A 19 -7.09 26.58 5.06
C ALA A 19 -5.89 25.62 5.26
N ILE A 20 -5.01 25.90 6.22
CA ILE A 20 -3.90 25.00 6.57
C ILE A 20 -4.44 23.66 7.08
N VAL A 21 -5.35 23.67 8.04
CA VAL A 21 -5.94 22.42 8.61
C VAL A 21 -6.66 21.61 7.53
N GLN A 22 -7.46 22.29 6.71
CA GLN A 22 -8.18 21.69 5.59
C GLN A 22 -7.22 21.04 4.59
N PHE A 23 -6.17 21.76 4.20
CA PHE A 23 -5.17 21.27 3.26
C PHE A 23 -4.34 20.11 3.84
N GLU A 24 -4.00 20.16 5.12
CA GLU A 24 -3.31 19.07 5.81
C GLU A 24 -4.13 17.77 5.82
N ALA A 25 -5.45 17.86 6.01
CA ALA A 25 -6.35 16.71 5.91
C ALA A 25 -6.36 16.11 4.49
N VAL A 26 -6.48 16.95 3.45
CA VAL A 26 -6.40 16.52 2.04
C VAL A 26 -5.05 15.85 1.76
N GLN A 27 -3.94 16.43 2.21
CA GLN A 27 -2.61 15.85 2.06
C GLN A 27 -2.47 14.51 2.81
N GLY A 28 -3.04 14.42 4.01
CA GLY A 28 -3.07 13.19 4.80
C GLY A 28 -3.80 12.08 4.07
N LEU A 29 -4.97 12.38 3.52
CA LEU A 29 -5.79 11.47 2.75
C LEU A 29 -5.06 10.93 1.52
N VAL A 30 -4.49 11.84 0.72
CA VAL A 30 -3.71 11.48 -0.48
C VAL A 30 -2.49 10.63 -0.10
N ARG A 31 -1.80 10.95 1.00
CA ARG A 31 -0.66 10.16 1.49
C ARG A 31 -1.08 8.75 1.91
N ALA A 32 -2.17 8.63 2.67
CA ALA A 32 -2.69 7.34 3.12
C ALA A 32 -3.02 6.44 1.93
N VAL A 33 -3.77 6.94 0.95
CA VAL A 33 -4.12 6.18 -0.26
C VAL A 33 -2.87 5.78 -1.05
N ARG A 34 -1.91 6.69 -1.25
CA ARG A 34 -0.66 6.38 -1.97
C ARG A 34 0.18 5.31 -1.26
N ASN A 35 0.25 5.37 0.06
CA ASN A 35 0.97 4.39 0.86
C ASN A 35 0.32 3.01 0.74
N ALA A 36 -1.00 2.92 0.86
CA ALA A 36 -1.73 1.68 0.65
C ALA A 36 -1.49 1.13 -0.77
N ARG A 37 -1.58 1.97 -1.81
CA ARG A 37 -1.26 1.54 -3.19
C ARG A 37 0.16 0.99 -3.33
N ALA A 38 1.14 1.56 -2.64
CA ALA A 38 2.52 1.07 -2.65
C ALA A 38 2.66 -0.26 -1.90
N GLU A 39 2.00 -0.40 -0.75
CA GLU A 39 1.99 -1.61 0.08
C GLU A 39 1.38 -2.80 -0.68
N TYR A 40 0.24 -2.60 -1.31
CA TYR A 40 -0.44 -3.60 -2.16
C TYR A 40 0.14 -3.68 -3.58
N ARG A 41 1.21 -2.93 -3.89
CA ARG A 41 1.91 -2.95 -5.18
C ARG A 41 1.00 -2.71 -6.39
N VAL A 42 0.01 -1.83 -6.21
CA VAL A 42 -0.91 -1.41 -7.27
C VAL A 42 -0.12 -0.82 -8.44
N GLU A 43 -0.48 -1.19 -9.66
CA GLU A 43 0.14 -0.62 -10.86
C GLU A 43 0.01 0.91 -10.85
N PRO A 44 1.09 1.68 -11.11
CA PRO A 44 1.08 3.14 -10.94
C PRO A 44 -0.06 3.87 -11.67
N GLY A 45 -0.45 3.38 -12.85
CA GLY A 45 -1.52 3.93 -13.68
C GLY A 45 -2.92 3.39 -13.42
N LYS A 46 -3.08 2.30 -12.63
CA LYS A 46 -4.39 1.74 -12.30
C LYS A 46 -5.13 2.70 -11.36
N LYS A 47 -6.32 3.14 -11.75
CA LYS A 47 -7.21 3.87 -10.85
C LYS A 47 -7.91 2.89 -9.91
N VAL A 48 -8.17 3.32 -8.69
CA VAL A 48 -8.84 2.52 -7.66
C VAL A 48 -10.06 3.26 -7.14
N THR A 49 -11.11 2.55 -6.77
CA THR A 49 -12.24 3.17 -6.08
C THR A 49 -11.85 3.46 -4.63
N ALA A 50 -12.43 4.52 -4.06
CA ALA A 50 -12.18 4.90 -2.67
C ALA A 50 -13.43 5.54 -2.07
N THR A 51 -13.83 5.03 -0.91
CA THR A 51 -14.89 5.60 -0.09
C THR A 51 -14.25 6.32 1.09
N PHE A 52 -14.59 7.57 1.30
CA PHE A 52 -14.08 8.34 2.44
C PHE A 52 -15.13 8.40 3.53
N ALA A 53 -14.70 8.32 4.77
CA ALA A 53 -15.59 8.43 5.91
C ALA A 53 -15.14 9.56 6.82
N ALA A 54 -16.06 10.45 7.15
CA ALA A 54 -15.82 11.57 8.04
C ALA A 54 -16.87 11.60 9.15
N GLY A 55 -16.44 11.83 10.40
CA GLY A 55 -17.33 11.94 11.55
C GLY A 55 -16.71 12.77 12.67
N GLY A 56 -17.50 13.11 13.68
CA GLY A 56 -17.07 13.98 14.78
C GLY A 56 -16.58 15.33 14.28
N VAL A 57 -15.38 15.75 14.70
CA VAL A 57 -14.75 17.01 14.29
C VAL A 57 -14.41 17.03 12.79
N ALA A 58 -14.10 15.87 12.20
CA ALA A 58 -13.75 15.78 10.79
C ALA A 58 -14.97 15.89 9.85
N ALA A 59 -16.20 15.86 10.37
CA ALA A 59 -17.40 16.06 9.56
C ALA A 59 -17.43 17.43 8.87
N GLU A 60 -16.78 18.44 9.46
CA GLU A 60 -16.64 19.78 8.86
C GLU A 60 -15.74 19.79 7.61
N LEU A 61 -14.93 18.75 7.41
CA LEU A 61 -14.05 18.61 6.24
C LEU A 61 -14.77 18.05 5.02
N VAL A 62 -15.99 17.50 5.17
CA VAL A 62 -16.74 16.89 4.05
C VAL A 62 -16.88 17.84 2.86
N PRO A 63 -17.34 19.10 3.01
CA PRO A 63 -17.48 20.02 1.89
C PRO A 63 -16.14 20.36 1.22
N VAL A 64 -15.05 20.35 1.98
CA VAL A 64 -13.69 20.61 1.47
C VAL A 64 -13.22 19.42 0.63
N LEU A 65 -13.43 18.19 1.11
CA LEU A 65 -13.09 16.98 0.37
C LEU A 65 -13.90 16.85 -0.92
N GLU A 66 -15.17 17.24 -0.90
CA GLU A 66 -16.02 17.32 -2.09
C GLU A 66 -15.51 18.39 -3.08
N ALA A 67 -15.13 19.58 -2.59
CA ALA A 67 -14.61 20.66 -3.43
C ALA A 67 -13.25 20.31 -4.06
N GLU A 68 -12.39 19.61 -3.34
CA GLU A 68 -11.03 19.24 -3.77
C GLU A 68 -10.96 17.83 -4.41
N LEU A 69 -12.11 17.24 -4.73
CA LEU A 69 -12.20 15.88 -5.25
C LEU A 69 -11.30 15.65 -6.47
N ASP A 70 -11.32 16.54 -7.45
CA ASP A 70 -10.52 16.39 -8.68
C ASP A 70 -9.01 16.36 -8.38
N ALA A 71 -8.57 17.18 -7.42
CA ALA A 71 -7.19 17.21 -6.98
C ALA A 71 -6.82 15.90 -6.26
N ILE A 72 -7.66 15.45 -5.32
CA ILE A 72 -7.50 14.18 -4.62
C ILE A 72 -7.46 13.01 -5.61
N ALA A 73 -8.38 12.98 -6.57
CA ALA A 73 -8.49 11.96 -7.61
C ALA A 73 -7.24 11.87 -8.47
N THR A 74 -6.74 13.02 -8.90
CA THR A 74 -5.54 13.11 -9.72
C THR A 74 -4.31 12.67 -8.94
N LEU A 75 -4.17 13.14 -7.70
CA LEU A 75 -2.98 12.89 -6.89
C LEU A 75 -2.95 11.45 -6.36
N ALA A 76 -4.05 10.94 -5.85
CA ALA A 76 -4.16 9.60 -5.28
C ALA A 76 -4.39 8.50 -6.33
N ARG A 77 -4.68 8.87 -7.59
CA ARG A 77 -5.11 7.95 -8.67
C ARG A 77 -6.36 7.17 -8.29
N ILE A 78 -7.37 7.87 -7.78
CA ILE A 78 -8.69 7.28 -7.51
C ILE A 78 -9.66 7.59 -8.66
N GLU A 79 -10.69 6.76 -8.81
CA GLU A 79 -11.79 7.02 -9.74
C GLU A 79 -12.75 8.05 -9.15
N ALA A 80 -12.71 9.28 -9.67
CA ALA A 80 -13.52 10.40 -9.19
C ALA A 80 -15.04 10.11 -9.22
N GLU A 81 -15.50 9.31 -10.19
CA GLU A 81 -16.91 8.91 -10.33
C GLU A 81 -17.40 7.97 -9.23
N THR A 82 -16.48 7.37 -8.47
CA THR A 82 -16.78 6.45 -7.35
C THR A 82 -16.52 7.08 -5.98
N PHE A 83 -16.30 8.40 -5.96
CA PHE A 83 -16.15 9.13 -4.72
C PHE A 83 -17.47 9.15 -3.96
N GLU A 84 -17.47 8.49 -2.82
CA GLU A 84 -18.56 8.52 -1.87
C GLU A 84 -18.01 8.94 -0.51
N VAL A 85 -18.62 9.96 0.09
CA VAL A 85 -18.35 10.35 1.47
C VAL A 85 -19.47 9.82 2.33
N ILE A 86 -19.13 8.91 3.23
CA ILE A 86 -20.05 8.33 4.20
C ILE A 86 -19.78 8.91 5.60
N VAL A 87 -20.80 8.90 6.45
CA VAL A 87 -20.64 9.36 7.82
C VAL A 87 -19.99 8.27 8.65
N LEU A 88 -18.90 8.60 9.33
CA LEU A 88 -18.26 7.70 10.29
C LEU A 88 -19.14 7.66 11.55
N ASP A 89 -19.77 6.52 11.83
CA ASP A 89 -20.47 6.33 13.10
C ASP A 89 -19.45 5.93 14.17
N VAL A 90 -19.07 6.89 15.01
CA VAL A 90 -18.04 6.73 16.04
C VAL A 90 -18.57 5.95 17.25
N SER A 91 -19.86 5.59 17.28
CA SER A 91 -20.53 5.10 18.49
C SER A 91 -20.17 3.66 18.90
N ASP A 92 -19.61 2.84 18.01
CA ASP A 92 -19.34 1.42 18.31
C ASP A 92 -17.92 0.92 17.97
N GLY A 93 -17.05 1.79 17.45
CA GLY A 93 -15.68 1.42 17.06
C GLY A 93 -15.61 0.45 15.87
N SER A 94 -16.75 0.17 15.20
CA SER A 94 -16.84 -0.80 14.11
C SER A 94 -16.46 -0.24 12.73
N GLY A 95 -16.22 1.07 12.63
CA GLY A 95 -15.88 1.76 11.38
C GLY A 95 -17.10 2.47 10.78
N ALA A 96 -17.00 2.91 9.53
CA ALA A 96 -18.08 3.63 8.88
C ALA A 96 -19.26 2.70 8.52
N SER A 97 -20.47 3.06 8.93
CA SER A 97 -21.68 2.40 8.44
C SER A 97 -21.85 2.70 6.94
N GLY A 98 -21.70 1.68 6.09
CA GLY A 98 -21.72 1.83 4.63
C GLY A 98 -20.35 1.66 3.95
N ALA A 99 -19.28 1.36 4.71
CA ALA A 99 -18.00 1.01 4.10
C ALA A 99 -18.16 -0.22 3.17
N PRO A 100 -17.55 -0.22 1.97
CA PRO A 100 -17.65 -1.36 1.07
C PRO A 100 -17.07 -2.63 1.73
N PRO A 101 -17.70 -3.80 1.54
CA PRO A 101 -17.20 -5.05 2.10
C PRO A 101 -15.82 -5.38 1.55
N ASN A 102 -14.99 -6.05 2.35
CA ASN A 102 -13.63 -6.45 2.00
C ASN A 102 -12.73 -5.27 1.55
N SER A 103 -12.82 -4.15 2.26
CA SER A 103 -11.98 -2.97 2.04
C SER A 103 -10.83 -2.88 3.03
N VAL A 104 -9.72 -2.30 2.59
CA VAL A 104 -8.65 -1.84 3.47
C VAL A 104 -9.08 -0.53 4.10
N ARG A 105 -9.18 -0.52 5.43
CA ARG A 105 -9.45 0.69 6.22
C ARG A 105 -8.15 1.45 6.48
N LEU A 106 -8.12 2.71 6.09
CA LEU A 106 -7.02 3.64 6.33
C LEU A 106 -7.49 4.73 7.28
N VAL A 107 -6.87 4.82 8.45
CA VAL A 107 -7.11 5.91 9.39
C VAL A 107 -6.17 7.06 9.06
N VAL A 108 -6.71 8.22 8.69
CA VAL A 108 -5.93 9.39 8.29
C VAL A 108 -5.66 10.28 9.51
N GLN A 109 -6.72 10.59 10.24
CA GLN A 109 -6.71 11.36 11.48
C GLN A 109 -7.98 11.06 12.27
N ASP A 110 -8.13 11.64 13.46
CA ASP A 110 -9.34 11.44 14.26
C ASP A 110 -10.59 11.86 13.48
N GLY A 111 -11.54 10.94 13.37
CA GLY A 111 -12.77 11.13 12.61
C GLY A 111 -12.66 11.09 11.08
N LEU A 112 -11.47 10.91 10.48
CA LEU A 112 -11.30 10.83 9.01
C LEU A 112 -10.61 9.54 8.57
N GLU A 113 -11.30 8.80 7.71
CA GLU A 113 -10.87 7.50 7.22
C GLU A 113 -11.09 7.35 5.70
N ALA A 114 -10.37 6.40 5.11
CA ALA A 114 -10.56 5.98 3.72
C ALA A 114 -10.68 4.46 3.65
N TYR A 115 -11.53 3.99 2.75
CA TYR A 115 -11.77 2.58 2.48
C TYR A 115 -11.47 2.31 1.01
N LEU A 116 -10.57 1.37 0.76
CA LEU A 116 -10.18 0.95 -0.59
C LEU A 116 -10.55 -0.52 -0.77
N PRO A 117 -11.46 -0.86 -1.70
CA PRO A 117 -11.81 -2.26 -1.96
C PRO A 117 -10.59 -3.09 -2.36
N LEU A 118 -10.41 -4.26 -1.73
CA LEU A 118 -9.27 -5.13 -2.01
C LEU A 118 -9.21 -5.58 -3.48
N ALA A 119 -10.36 -5.71 -4.14
CA ALA A 119 -10.45 -6.06 -5.57
C ALA A 119 -9.75 -5.04 -6.49
N ASP A 120 -9.72 -3.77 -6.08
CA ASP A 120 -9.03 -2.73 -6.85
C ASP A 120 -7.55 -2.64 -6.51
N LEU A 121 -7.20 -2.97 -5.27
CA LEU A 121 -5.82 -2.92 -4.79
C LEU A 121 -4.98 -4.11 -5.26
N MET A 122 -5.57 -5.29 -5.41
CA MET A 122 -4.84 -6.50 -5.73
C MET A 122 -5.57 -7.30 -6.80
N ASP A 123 -4.87 -7.57 -7.91
CA ASP A 123 -5.29 -8.56 -8.87
C ASP A 123 -4.79 -9.93 -8.39
N ALA A 124 -5.68 -10.70 -7.76
CA ALA A 124 -5.34 -11.97 -7.13
C ALA A 124 -4.72 -12.96 -8.13
N ASP A 125 -5.13 -12.92 -9.40
CA ASP A 125 -4.60 -13.79 -10.45
C ASP A 125 -3.19 -13.37 -10.87
N LYS A 126 -2.96 -12.07 -11.06
CA LYS A 126 -1.60 -11.55 -11.31
C LYS A 126 -0.68 -11.83 -10.14
N GLU A 127 -1.15 -11.67 -8.91
CA GLU A 127 -0.33 -11.91 -7.72
C GLU A 127 -0.03 -13.40 -7.54
N ARG A 128 -1.02 -14.27 -7.77
CA ARG A 128 -0.83 -15.73 -7.81
C ARG A 128 0.17 -16.13 -8.90
N ALA A 129 0.08 -15.54 -10.09
CA ALA A 129 1.02 -15.79 -11.19
C ALA A 129 2.44 -15.31 -10.85
N ARG A 130 2.58 -14.15 -10.20
CA ARG A 130 3.88 -13.59 -9.77
C ARG A 130 4.54 -14.46 -8.71
N LEU A 131 3.80 -14.80 -7.65
CA LEU A 131 4.28 -15.66 -6.58
C LEU A 131 4.58 -17.08 -7.10
N GLY A 132 3.77 -17.62 -8.01
CA GLY A 132 4.03 -18.90 -8.66
C GLY A 132 5.34 -18.91 -9.47
N LYS A 133 5.65 -17.84 -10.20
CA LYS A 133 6.96 -17.69 -10.88
C LYS A 133 8.12 -17.59 -9.90
N GLN A 134 7.92 -16.87 -8.79
CA GLN A 134 8.93 -16.76 -7.73
C GLN A 134 9.19 -18.10 -7.05
N ALA A 135 8.13 -18.84 -6.71
CA ALA A 135 8.20 -20.19 -6.14
C ALA A 135 8.98 -21.13 -7.08
N LYS A 136 8.62 -21.17 -8.36
CA LYS A 136 9.31 -21.99 -9.37
C LYS A 136 10.81 -21.65 -9.48
N THR A 137 11.16 -20.36 -9.44
CA THR A 137 12.57 -19.94 -9.50
C THR A 137 13.35 -20.41 -8.27
N LEU A 138 12.73 -20.35 -7.08
CA LEU A 138 13.32 -20.85 -5.84
C LEU A 138 13.44 -22.38 -5.87
N GLU A 139 12.41 -23.09 -6.34
CA GLU A 139 12.42 -24.55 -6.51
C GLU A 139 13.56 -25.01 -7.45
N ASP A 140 13.70 -24.38 -8.62
CA ASP A 140 14.78 -24.67 -9.57
C ASP A 140 16.18 -24.37 -8.96
N GLY A 141 16.27 -23.36 -8.10
CA GLY A 141 17.50 -23.00 -7.38
C GLY A 141 17.87 -24.04 -6.31
N ILE A 142 16.89 -24.43 -5.50
CA ILE A 142 16.98 -25.47 -4.48
C ILE A 142 17.41 -26.79 -5.12
N GLU A 143 16.77 -27.22 -6.21
CA GLU A 143 17.09 -28.48 -6.88
C GLU A 143 18.55 -28.50 -7.38
N LYS A 144 19.04 -27.38 -7.92
CA LYS A 144 20.44 -27.25 -8.36
C LYS A 144 21.41 -27.29 -7.18
N LEU A 145 21.09 -26.62 -6.08
CA LEU A 145 21.91 -26.63 -4.86
C LEU A 145 21.94 -28.01 -4.21
N GLU A 146 20.81 -28.69 -4.12
CA GLU A 146 20.70 -30.06 -3.60
C GLU A 146 21.49 -31.05 -4.46
N LYS A 147 21.36 -30.98 -5.79
CA LYS A 147 22.17 -31.82 -6.70
C LYS A 147 23.66 -31.58 -6.53
N ARG A 148 24.06 -30.32 -6.31
CA ARG A 148 25.46 -29.95 -6.05
C ARG A 148 25.94 -30.49 -4.70
N LEU A 149 25.16 -30.32 -3.64
CA LEU A 149 25.49 -30.77 -2.28
C LEU A 149 25.53 -32.29 -2.17
N ASN A 150 24.64 -33.00 -2.85
CA ASN A 150 24.60 -34.48 -2.89
C ASN A 150 25.57 -35.08 -3.92
N GLY A 151 26.26 -34.24 -4.70
CA GLY A 151 27.21 -34.69 -5.71
C GLY A 151 28.48 -35.27 -5.07
N PRO A 152 28.90 -36.50 -5.42
CA PRO A 152 30.06 -37.15 -4.79
C PRO A 152 31.38 -36.38 -4.99
N GLY A 153 31.46 -35.51 -6.01
CA GLY A 153 32.63 -34.65 -6.21
C GLY A 153 32.68 -33.41 -5.32
N PHE A 154 31.55 -32.97 -4.76
CA PHE A 154 31.44 -31.73 -3.98
C PHE A 154 31.29 -32.03 -2.49
N ALA A 155 30.47 -33.01 -2.12
CA ALA A 155 30.32 -33.46 -0.73
C ALA A 155 31.66 -33.95 -0.13
N ASP A 156 32.43 -34.72 -0.91
CA ASP A 156 33.62 -35.41 -0.40
C ASP A 156 34.93 -34.61 -0.60
N LYS A 157 34.95 -33.63 -1.52
CA LYS A 157 36.18 -32.90 -1.90
C LYS A 157 36.14 -31.40 -1.67
N ALA A 158 34.98 -30.79 -1.44
CA ALA A 158 34.92 -29.35 -1.22
C ALA A 158 35.37 -28.99 0.22
N PRO A 159 36.03 -27.84 0.41
CA PRO A 159 36.38 -27.38 1.76
C PRO A 159 35.14 -27.24 2.65
N PRO A 160 35.23 -27.58 3.96
CA PRO A 160 34.10 -27.51 4.88
C PRO A 160 33.38 -26.15 4.91
N ALA A 161 34.13 -25.05 4.78
CA ALA A 161 33.57 -23.70 4.71
C ALA A 161 32.67 -23.47 3.47
N VAL A 162 33.01 -24.09 2.33
CA VAL A 162 32.24 -23.97 1.09
C VAL A 162 30.98 -24.83 1.15
N VAL A 163 31.05 -26.01 1.77
CA VAL A 163 29.89 -26.87 2.01
C VAL A 163 28.91 -26.21 2.99
N ALA A 164 29.41 -25.69 4.11
CA ALA A 164 28.59 -24.97 5.10
C ALA A 164 27.90 -23.74 4.49
N LYS A 165 28.60 -22.98 3.64
CA LYS A 165 27.99 -21.85 2.93
C LYS A 165 26.88 -22.29 1.98
N ALA A 166 27.11 -23.33 1.17
CA ALA A 166 26.11 -23.85 0.25
C ALA A 166 24.89 -24.45 0.98
N GLN A 167 25.10 -25.06 2.16
CA GLN A 167 24.03 -25.53 3.02
C GLN A 167 23.20 -24.36 3.58
N GLY A 168 23.86 -23.29 4.04
CA GLY A 168 23.17 -22.07 4.48
C GLY A 168 22.34 -21.42 3.37
N GLU A 169 22.91 -21.30 2.16
CA GLU A 169 22.17 -20.80 0.98
C GLU A 169 20.95 -21.69 0.65
N LEU A 170 21.05 -23.01 0.80
CA LEU A 170 19.94 -23.94 0.60
C LEU A 170 18.83 -23.72 1.64
N ASP A 171 19.19 -23.59 2.92
CA ASP A 171 18.24 -23.39 4.01
C ASP A 171 17.53 -22.03 3.90
N GLU A 172 18.24 -20.98 3.49
CA GLU A 172 17.65 -19.66 3.18
C GLU A 172 16.64 -19.74 2.03
N GLN A 173 16.98 -20.41 0.93
CA GLN A 173 16.06 -20.56 -0.21
C GLN A 173 14.82 -21.38 0.16
N ARG A 174 14.97 -22.43 0.98
CA ARG A 174 13.84 -23.23 1.48
C ARG A 174 12.92 -22.41 2.39
N ALA A 175 13.49 -21.61 3.29
CA ALA A 175 12.71 -20.70 4.14
C ALA A 175 11.94 -19.67 3.31
N ALA A 176 12.60 -19.09 2.29
CA ALA A 176 11.96 -18.15 1.36
C ALA A 176 10.83 -18.82 0.56
N LEU A 177 11.03 -20.04 0.06
CA LEU A 177 10.00 -20.80 -0.65
C LEU A 177 8.80 -21.11 0.24
N ALA A 178 9.05 -21.49 1.50
CA ALA A 178 7.98 -21.73 2.47
C ALA A 178 7.14 -20.48 2.72
N ALA A 179 7.77 -19.32 2.89
CA ALA A 179 7.08 -18.04 3.04
C ALA A 179 6.21 -17.69 1.82
N VAL A 180 6.76 -17.85 0.60
CA VAL A 180 6.02 -17.62 -0.65
C VAL A 180 4.79 -18.55 -0.77
N ASN A 181 4.94 -19.82 -0.38
CA ASN A 181 3.84 -20.79 -0.41
C ASN A 181 2.76 -20.52 0.64
N ILE A 182 3.11 -19.92 1.79
CA ILE A 182 2.12 -19.44 2.76
C ILE A 182 1.32 -18.28 2.15
N SER A 183 1.99 -17.26 1.60
CA SER A 183 1.32 -16.13 0.97
C SER A 183 0.41 -16.56 -0.19
N LEU A 184 0.81 -17.57 -0.98
CA LEU A 184 -0.03 -18.14 -2.05
C LEU A 184 -1.34 -18.77 -1.55
N LYS A 185 -1.35 -19.31 -0.32
CA LYS A 185 -2.55 -19.91 0.30
C LYS A 185 -3.46 -18.86 0.93
N GLU A 186 -2.90 -17.75 1.40
CA GLU A 186 -3.64 -16.65 2.02
C GLU A 186 -4.31 -15.72 1.00
N LEU A 187 -3.91 -15.79 -0.28
CA LEU A 187 -4.59 -15.07 -1.35
C LEU A 187 -6.05 -15.54 -1.44
N PRO A 188 -7.03 -14.61 -1.48
CA PRO A 188 -8.44 -14.95 -1.61
C PRO A 188 -8.66 -15.85 -2.83
N SER A 189 -9.41 -16.94 -2.64
CA SER A 189 -9.95 -17.76 -3.72
C SER A 189 -11.16 -17.06 -4.33
N GLU A 190 -11.35 -17.18 -5.65
CA GLU A 190 -12.62 -16.84 -6.34
C GLU A 190 -13.84 -17.40 -5.60
#